data_AF-A0AAU5ZIY8-F1
#
_entry.id   AF-A0AAU5ZIY8-F1
#
_cell.length_a   1.000
_cell.length_b   1.000
_cell.length_c   1.000
_cell.angle_alpha   90.00
_cell.angle_beta   90.00
_cell.angle_gamma   90.00
#
_symmetry.space_group_name_H-M   'P 1'
#
loop_
_entity.id
_entity.type
_entity.pdbx_description
1 polymer ?
#
loop_
_entity_poly.entity_id
_entity_poly.type
_entity_poly.pdbx_seq_one_letter_code
_entity_poly.pdbx_strand_id
1 'polypeptide(L)'
;MQLGERLRERRKAAGRTIASVAVDAGLSVPYIANLENGRGNPTVAALDRLATALGTRLEVGIADEPPDATQASQASADLVSGSDRSGQVIRVLAVAQSRSRSAVRADVIRAVDGLTAVLDRPLSDADLNRLLDLLLLA
;
A
#
# COMPACT_ATOMS: atom_id res chain seq x y z
N MET A 1 -10.17 -8.10 -2.28
CA MET A 1 -11.24 -7.56 -3.15
C MET A 1 -10.78 -7.69 -4.59
N GLN A 2 -11.59 -8.31 -5.45
CA GLN A 2 -11.26 -8.37 -6.88
C GLN A 2 -11.61 -7.04 -7.55
N LEU A 3 -10.82 -6.60 -8.55
CA LEU A 3 -10.98 -5.32 -9.24
C LEU A 3 -12.44 -5.04 -9.70
N GLY A 4 -13.12 -6.05 -10.22
CA GLY A 4 -14.51 -5.95 -10.68
C GLY A 4 -15.51 -5.58 -9.59
N GLU A 5 -15.34 -6.12 -8.38
CA GLU A 5 -16.19 -5.78 -7.22
C GLU A 5 -16.04 -4.32 -6.84
N ARG A 6 -14.80 -3.82 -6.80
CA ARG A 6 -14.50 -2.43 -6.46
C ARG A 6 -15.07 -1.44 -7.47
N LEU A 7 -15.07 -1.79 -8.76
CA LEU A 7 -15.71 -0.99 -9.81
C LEU A 7 -17.25 -0.96 -9.62
N ARG A 8 -17.86 -2.11 -9.35
CA ARG A 8 -19.30 -2.24 -9.10
C ARG A 8 -19.74 -1.44 -7.88
N GLU A 9 -19.02 -1.55 -6.77
CA GLU A 9 -19.30 -0.83 -5.53
C GLU A 9 -19.26 0.68 -5.76
N ARG A 10 -18.22 1.19 -6.41
CA ARG A 10 -18.11 2.63 -6.73
C ARG A 10 -19.23 3.10 -7.63
N ARG A 11 -19.57 2.34 -8.68
CA ARG A 11 -20.70 2.68 -9.56
C ARG A 11 -22.01 2.77 -8.77
N LYS A 12 -22.28 1.78 -7.90
CA LYS A 12 -23.49 1.77 -7.06
C LYS A 12 -23.51 2.93 -6.07
N ALA A 13 -22.38 3.24 -5.43
CA ALA A 13 -22.24 4.37 -4.51
C ALA A 13 -22.49 5.72 -5.21
N ALA A 14 -22.11 5.84 -6.49
CA ALA A 14 -22.42 6.99 -7.33
C ALA A 14 -23.86 7.00 -7.87
N GLY A 15 -24.69 6.00 -7.56
CA GLY A 15 -26.07 5.90 -8.06
C GLY A 15 -26.17 5.68 -9.57
N ARG A 16 -25.10 5.25 -10.24
CA ARG A 16 -25.04 5.17 -11.71
C ARG A 16 -25.41 3.79 -12.23
N THR A 17 -26.08 3.74 -13.38
CA THR A 17 -26.31 2.48 -14.11
C THR A 17 -25.08 2.07 -14.90
N ILE A 18 -24.95 0.79 -15.25
CA ILE A 18 -23.87 0.31 -16.13
C ILE A 18 -23.90 1.05 -17.47
N ALA A 19 -25.10 1.26 -18.03
CA ALA A 19 -25.29 2.00 -19.27
C ALA A 19 -24.78 3.44 -19.19
N SER A 20 -25.07 4.14 -18.09
CA SER A 20 -24.59 5.51 -17.86
C SER A 20 -23.05 5.57 -17.80
N VAL A 21 -22.41 4.66 -17.09
CA VAL A 21 -20.94 4.61 -17.02
C VAL A 21 -20.32 4.20 -18.36
N ALA A 22 -20.98 3.32 -19.12
CA ALA A 22 -20.51 2.86 -20.43
C ALA A 22 -20.42 4.01 -21.43
N VAL A 23 -21.44 4.88 -21.45
CA VAL A 23 -21.46 6.09 -22.28
C VAL A 23 -20.29 7.00 -21.94
N ASP A 24 -20.13 7.36 -20.67
CA ASP A 24 -19.06 8.27 -20.23
C ASP A 24 -17.65 7.69 -20.43
N ALA A 25 -17.49 6.38 -20.21
CA ALA A 25 -16.21 5.70 -20.41
C ALA A 25 -15.91 5.41 -21.89
N GLY A 26 -16.86 5.59 -22.80
CA GLY A 26 -16.72 5.18 -24.21
C GLY A 26 -16.46 3.67 -24.34
N LEU A 27 -17.16 2.86 -23.55
CA LEU A 27 -17.08 1.40 -23.52
C LEU A 27 -18.45 0.78 -23.74
N SER A 28 -18.51 -0.52 -24.04
CA SER A 28 -19.79 -1.21 -24.22
C SER A 28 -20.37 -1.67 -22.87
N VAL A 29 -21.70 -1.67 -22.76
CA VAL A 29 -22.42 -2.18 -21.58
C VAL A 29 -22.04 -3.63 -21.24
N PRO A 30 -21.98 -4.57 -22.21
CA PRO A 30 -21.57 -5.94 -21.93
C PRO A 30 -20.13 -6.04 -21.41
N TYR A 31 -19.23 -5.18 -21.89
CA TYR A 31 -17.84 -5.16 -21.45
C TYR A 31 -17.73 -4.76 -19.97
N ILE A 32 -18.40 -3.69 -19.55
CA ILE A 32 -18.41 -3.26 -18.15
C ILE A 32 -19.10 -4.30 -17.25
N ALA A 33 -20.21 -4.89 -17.70
CA ALA A 33 -20.90 -5.95 -16.95
C ALA A 33 -20.00 -7.18 -16.73
N ASN A 34 -19.23 -7.59 -17.75
CA ASN A 34 -18.25 -8.67 -17.62
C ASN A 34 -17.15 -8.30 -16.64
N LEU A 35 -16.60 -7.08 -16.74
CA LEU A 35 -15.55 -6.61 -15.86
C LEU A 35 -16.00 -6.55 -14.39
N GLU A 36 -17.22 -6.04 -14.12
CA GLU A 36 -17.79 -6.01 -12.77
C GLU A 36 -18.04 -7.42 -12.18
N ASN A 37 -18.16 -8.44 -13.04
CA ASN A 37 -18.27 -9.84 -12.65
C ASN A 37 -16.90 -10.56 -12.59
N GLY A 38 -15.79 -9.81 -12.67
CA GLY A 38 -14.43 -10.37 -12.65
C GLY A 38 -14.07 -11.15 -13.92
N ARG A 39 -14.77 -10.93 -15.03
CA ARG A 39 -14.53 -11.62 -16.30
C ARG A 39 -13.78 -10.71 -17.28
N GLY A 40 -12.75 -11.28 -17.91
CA GLY A 40 -11.96 -10.63 -18.95
C GLY A 40 -10.64 -10.04 -18.45
N ASN A 41 -9.81 -9.58 -19.39
CA ASN A 41 -8.53 -8.94 -19.12
C ASN A 41 -8.57 -7.49 -19.66
N PRO A 42 -8.95 -6.49 -18.82
CA PRO A 42 -9.05 -5.11 -19.27
C PRO A 42 -7.68 -4.51 -19.55
N THR A 43 -7.60 -3.63 -20.55
CA THR A 43 -6.39 -2.84 -20.79
C THR A 43 -6.28 -1.71 -19.77
N VAL A 44 -5.06 -1.22 -19.52
CA VAL A 44 -4.84 -0.04 -18.67
C VAL A 44 -5.65 1.16 -19.17
N ALA A 45 -5.73 1.34 -20.50
CA ALA A 45 -6.53 2.40 -21.11
C ALA A 45 -8.06 2.26 -20.87
N ALA A 46 -8.57 1.03 -20.74
CA ALA A 46 -9.97 0.81 -20.38
C ALA A 46 -10.22 1.08 -18.89
N LEU A 47 -9.27 0.72 -18.03
CA LEU A 47 -9.32 1.02 -16.59
C LEU A 47 -9.26 2.52 -16.32
N ASP A 48 -8.42 3.26 -17.04
CA ASP A 48 -8.29 4.71 -16.90
C ASP A 48 -9.58 5.45 -17.30
N ARG A 49 -10.19 5.04 -18.42
CA ARG A 49 -11.50 5.54 -18.86
C ARG A 49 -12.61 5.27 -17.84
N LEU A 50 -12.64 4.06 -17.26
CA LEU A 50 -13.59 3.71 -16.21
C LEU A 50 -13.36 4.52 -14.92
N ALA A 51 -12.11 4.68 -14.51
CA ALA A 51 -11.75 5.47 -13.34
C ALA A 51 -12.24 6.92 -13.51
N THR A 52 -11.96 7.51 -14.68
CA THR A 52 -12.40 8.86 -15.06
C THR A 52 -13.92 8.98 -15.04
N ALA A 53 -14.64 8.06 -15.68
CA ALA A 53 -16.11 8.04 -15.70
C ALA A 53 -16.74 7.88 -14.30
N LEU A 54 -16.03 7.25 -13.36
CA LEU A 54 -16.45 7.09 -11.97
C LEU A 54 -15.95 8.21 -11.04
N GLY A 55 -15.30 9.25 -11.56
CA GLY A 55 -14.79 10.37 -10.77
C GLY A 55 -13.58 9.98 -9.90
N THR A 56 -12.78 9.03 -10.36
CA THR A 56 -11.60 8.51 -9.66
C THR A 56 -10.34 8.57 -10.54
N ARG A 57 -9.18 8.31 -9.93
CA ARG A 57 -7.89 8.27 -10.62
C ARG A 57 -7.35 6.83 -10.63
N LEU A 58 -6.82 6.39 -11.77
CA LEU A 58 -6.05 5.16 -11.87
C LEU A 58 -4.59 5.42 -11.46
N GLU A 59 -4.09 4.60 -10.54
CA GLU A 59 -2.67 4.59 -10.14
C GLU A 59 -2.11 3.20 -10.46
N VAL A 60 -1.00 3.16 -11.21
CA VAL A 60 -0.29 1.93 -11.58
C VAL A 60 1.15 2.05 -11.14
N GLY A 61 1.58 1.15 -10.27
CA GLY A 61 2.98 1.01 -9.85
C GLY A 61 3.57 -0.27 -10.43
N ILE A 62 4.84 -0.22 -10.83
CA ILE A 62 5.64 -1.40 -11.12
C ILE A 62 6.64 -1.51 -9.98
N ALA A 63 6.65 -2.64 -9.29
CA ALA A 63 7.58 -2.93 -8.21
C ALA A 63 8.33 -4.22 -8.53
N ASP A 64 9.62 -4.26 -8.19
CA ASP A 64 10.49 -5.44 -8.36
C ASP A 64 10.30 -6.48 -7.24
N GLU A 65 9.32 -6.26 -6.34
CA GLU A 65 9.22 -6.91 -5.04
C GLU A 65 7.91 -7.72 -4.93
N PRO A 66 7.94 -8.98 -4.45
CA PRO A 66 6.74 -9.81 -4.36
C PRO A 66 5.61 -9.15 -3.54
N PRO A 67 4.33 -9.42 -3.85
CA PRO A 67 3.18 -8.76 -3.21
C PRO A 67 3.14 -8.90 -1.68
N ASP A 68 3.80 -9.93 -1.13
CA ASP A 68 3.93 -10.15 0.31
C ASP A 68 4.88 -9.16 0.97
N ALA A 69 5.89 -8.66 0.26
CA ALA A 69 6.85 -7.70 0.79
C ALA A 69 6.24 -6.29 0.98
N THR A 70 5.21 -5.92 0.20
CA THR A 70 4.45 -4.69 0.46
C THR A 70 3.69 -4.79 1.79
N GLN A 71 3.04 -5.94 2.06
CA GLN A 71 2.32 -6.17 3.31
C GLN A 71 3.28 -6.29 4.51
N ALA A 72 4.41 -6.97 4.34
CA ALA A 72 5.46 -7.06 5.36
C ALA A 72 6.04 -5.67 5.70
N SER A 73 6.33 -4.84 4.69
CA SER A 73 6.83 -3.48 4.91
C SER A 73 5.81 -2.57 5.61
N GLN A 74 4.52 -2.75 5.29
CA GLN A 74 3.45 -2.04 5.99
C GLN A 74 3.33 -2.48 7.45
N ALA A 75 3.44 -3.79 7.73
CA ALA A 75 3.48 -4.31 9.10
C ALA A 75 4.69 -3.80 9.90
N SER A 76 5.88 -3.73 9.28
CA SER A 76 7.07 -3.12 9.89
C SER A 76 6.88 -1.63 10.16
N ALA A 77 6.27 -0.90 9.22
CA ALA A 77 5.96 0.51 9.39
C ALA A 77 4.96 0.73 10.54
N ASP A 78 3.95 -0.11 10.66
CA ASP A 78 2.96 -0.07 11.75
C ASP A 78 3.60 -0.40 13.10
N LEU A 79 4.44 -1.45 13.15
CA LEU A 79 5.19 -1.83 14.35
C LEU A 79 6.09 -0.70 14.86
N VAL A 80 6.84 -0.06 13.96
CA VAL A 80 7.67 1.09 14.30
C VAL A 80 6.78 2.25 14.77
N SER A 81 5.68 2.54 14.09
CA SER A 81 4.83 3.69 14.41
C SER A 81 4.04 3.54 15.71
N GLY A 82 3.66 2.31 16.05
CA GLY A 82 2.92 1.97 17.26
C GLY A 82 3.77 1.98 18.55
N SER A 83 5.09 2.14 18.44
CA SER A 83 6.01 2.12 19.57
C SER A 83 6.46 3.53 19.96
N ASP A 84 6.03 4.01 21.14
CA ASP A 84 6.51 5.28 21.71
C ASP A 84 8.04 5.30 21.86
N ARG A 85 8.62 4.15 22.23
CA ARG A 85 10.06 3.98 22.38
C ARG A 85 10.78 4.20 21.05
N SER A 86 10.25 3.65 19.94
CA SER A 86 10.84 3.88 18.62
C SER A 86 10.84 5.38 18.28
N GLY A 87 9.76 6.09 18.59
CA GLY A 87 9.64 7.53 18.37
C GLY A 87 10.66 8.34 19.17
N GLN A 88 10.98 7.90 20.38
CA GLN A 88 12.04 8.49 21.20
C GLN A 88 13.42 8.22 20.60
N VAL A 89 13.73 6.96 20.24
CA VAL A 89 15.03 6.59 19.65
C VAL A 89 15.27 7.27 18.32
N ILE A 90 14.27 7.30 17.43
CA ILE A 90 14.33 8.02 16.13
C ILE A 90 14.67 9.49 16.35
N ARG A 91 14.09 10.12 17.37
CA ARG A 91 14.37 11.52 17.71
C ARG A 91 15.82 11.71 18.18
N VAL A 92 16.31 10.84 19.05
CA VAL A 92 17.69 10.87 19.55
C VAL A 92 18.68 10.70 18.40
N LEU A 93 18.50 9.67 17.58
CA LEU A 93 19.38 9.40 16.43
C LEU A 93 19.33 10.49 15.37
N ALA A 94 18.15 11.05 15.08
CA ALA A 94 18.01 12.16 14.14
C ALA A 94 18.83 13.38 14.57
N VAL A 95 18.82 13.72 15.86
CA VAL A 95 19.62 14.83 16.41
C VAL A 95 21.12 14.47 16.38
N ALA A 96 21.49 13.30 16.89
CA ALA A 96 22.90 12.89 16.96
C ALA A 96 23.58 12.81 15.58
N GLN A 97 22.84 12.37 14.56
CA GLN A 97 23.35 12.20 13.19
C GLN A 97 23.10 13.42 12.30
N SER A 98 22.48 14.49 12.78
CA SER A 98 22.08 15.66 11.98
C SER A 98 21.20 15.29 10.76
N ARG A 99 20.28 14.33 10.94
CA ARG A 99 19.37 13.82 9.89
C ARG A 99 17.91 14.16 10.21
N SER A 100 17.04 14.14 9.22
CA SER A 100 15.61 14.31 9.46
C SER A 100 15.02 13.06 10.14
N ARG A 101 14.00 13.26 11.00
CA ARG A 101 13.28 12.16 11.65
C ARG A 101 12.67 11.18 10.65
N SER A 102 12.18 11.69 9.51
CA SER A 102 11.61 10.85 8.46
C SER A 102 12.66 9.96 7.79
N ALA A 103 13.89 10.45 7.61
CA ALA A 103 14.96 9.65 7.02
C ALA A 103 15.40 8.53 7.97
N VAL A 104 15.58 8.85 9.26
CA VAL A 104 15.92 7.83 10.28
C VAL A 104 14.80 6.80 10.43
N ARG A 105 13.53 7.24 10.43
CA ARG A 105 12.39 6.31 10.47
C ARG A 105 12.37 5.37 9.27
N ALA A 106 12.63 5.87 8.07
CA ALA A 106 12.69 5.04 6.86
C ALA A 106 13.80 3.99 6.94
N ASP A 107 14.97 4.34 7.48
CA ASP A 107 16.07 3.39 7.67
C ASP A 107 15.76 2.34 8.75
N VAL A 108 15.10 2.72 9.85
CA VAL A 108 14.65 1.77 10.89
C VAL A 108 13.65 0.77 10.31
N ILE A 109 12.66 1.24 9.54
CA ILE A 109 11.69 0.36 8.87
C ILE A 109 12.42 -0.61 7.93
N ARG A 110 13.36 -0.11 7.13
CA ARG A 110 14.16 -0.96 6.23
C ARG A 110 14.99 -2.01 6.98
N ALA A 111 15.51 -1.67 8.17
CA ALA A 111 16.21 -2.63 9.01
C ALA A 111 15.27 -3.72 9.56
N VAL A 112 14.05 -3.34 9.98
CA VAL A 112 13.01 -4.30 10.42
C VAL A 112 12.58 -5.20 9.26
N ASP A 113 12.41 -4.66 8.05
CA ASP A 113 12.10 -5.43 6.84
C ASP A 113 13.20 -6.44 6.53
N GLY A 114 14.47 -6.01 6.57
CA GLY A 114 15.62 -6.89 6.38
C GLY A 114 15.67 -8.03 7.41
N LEU A 115 15.39 -7.74 8.68
CA LEU A 115 15.36 -8.77 9.74
C LEU A 115 14.16 -9.73 9.56
N THR A 116 13.00 -9.22 9.16
CA THR A 116 11.82 -10.06 8.86
C THR A 116 12.14 -11.05 7.76
N ALA A 117 12.79 -10.60 6.69
CA ALA A 117 13.21 -11.46 5.57
C ALA A 117 14.25 -12.51 6.01
N VAL A 118 15.19 -12.16 6.89
CA VAL A 118 16.20 -13.10 7.40
C VAL A 118 15.58 -14.15 8.33
N LEU A 119 14.61 -13.75 9.15
CA LEU A 119 13.98 -14.63 10.14
C LEU A 119 12.81 -15.45 9.56
N ASP A 120 12.37 -15.13 8.34
CA ASP A 120 11.18 -15.71 7.69
C ASP A 120 9.92 -15.65 8.57
N ARG A 121 9.79 -14.58 9.36
CA ARG A 121 8.64 -14.30 10.24
C ARG A 121 8.57 -12.81 10.58
N PRO A 122 7.38 -12.28 10.89
CA PRO A 122 7.26 -10.90 11.38
C PRO A 122 8.00 -10.70 12.71
N LEU A 123 8.58 -9.52 12.88
CA LEU A 123 9.17 -9.10 14.16
C LEU A 123 8.07 -8.78 15.18
N SER A 124 8.32 -9.14 16.43
CA SER A 124 7.49 -8.76 17.57
C SER A 124 7.94 -7.42 18.18
N ASP A 125 7.15 -6.84 19.08
CA ASP A 125 7.54 -5.66 19.86
C ASP A 125 8.83 -5.91 20.68
N ALA A 126 9.02 -7.14 21.18
CA ALA A 126 10.23 -7.51 21.90
C ALA A 126 11.46 -7.53 21.00
N ASP A 127 11.30 -7.98 19.75
CA ASP A 127 12.37 -7.95 18.74
C ASP A 127 12.72 -6.50 18.35
N LEU A 128 11.69 -5.65 18.17
CA LEU A 128 11.89 -4.21 17.94
C LEU A 128 12.65 -3.57 19.10
N ASN A 129 12.27 -3.83 20.35
CA ASN A 129 12.96 -3.26 21.51
C ASN A 129 14.44 -3.64 21.56
N ARG A 130 14.78 -4.90 21.25
CA ARG A 130 16.18 -5.35 21.15
C ARG A 130 16.95 -4.63 20.05
N LEU A 131 16.33 -4.43 18.88
CA LEU A 131 16.93 -3.65 17.79
C LEU A 131 17.19 -2.21 18.22
N LEU A 132 16.21 -1.57 18.88
CA LEU A 132 16.34 -0.20 19.37
C LEU A 132 17.44 -0.07 20.44
N ASP A 133 17.60 -1.06 21.30
CA ASP A 133 18.69 -1.11 22.28
C ASP A 133 20.06 -1.16 21.59
N LEU A 134 20.20 -2.00 20.55
CA LEU A 134 21.43 -2.08 19.75
C LEU A 134 21.76 -0.74 19.07
N LEU A 135 20.76 -0.06 18.52
CA LEU A 135 20.95 1.23 17.86
C LEU A 135 21.39 2.37 18.79
N LEU A 136 21.05 2.28 20.09
CA LEU A 136 21.47 3.26 21.09
C LEU A 136 22.87 2.99 21.66
N LEU A 137 23.42 1.80 21.42
CA LEU A 137 24.75 1.40 21.87
C LEU A 137 25.85 1.67 20.83
N ALA A 138 25.48 1.98 19.58
CA ALA A 138 26.37 2.28 18.46
C ALA A 138 26.65 3.78 18.33
#